data_AF-A0A251TYF4-F1
#
_entry.id   AF-A0A251TYF4-F1
#
_cell.length_a   1.000
_cell.length_b   1.000
_cell.length_c   1.000
_cell.angle_alpha   90.00
_cell.angle_beta   90.00
_cell.angle_gamma   90.00
#
_symmetry.space_group_name_H-M   'P 1'
#
loop_
_entity.id
_entity.type
_entity.pdbx_description
1 polymer ?
#
loop_
_entity_poly.entity_id
_entity_poly.type
_entity_poly.pdbx_seq_one_letter_code
_entity_poly.pdbx_strand_id
1 'polypeptide(L)'
;MILDYQLRTTKMTRMSYLMLIVVSLYLIGISVASKDNQISKLNKLIKSRRSENPPHAESWTKQDISNLSPVYTVPQEGSLEADRIDKLPGQPVADFEQYAGYVTVDAEAGRALFYYFAESPQNSSTKPLVLWLNGGPGCSSFGYGAMEELGPFRVNSDGKTLYRNDYAWNSVANVIFLESPAGVGFSYSNRSSDYTTGDKQTAKDSYTFLVNWLNRFPQYKTRDFFITGESYAGHYVPQLASLIVAENKKTNQTVINLKGIAIGNAWIDDTTHYQKNGQLNTSNFTFQGCSPSPPLRLICLSYVTFNSQWFRFLNPTCNYPKSFCSRSFLQIVDNLRCSNIPMA
;
A
#
# COMPACT_ATOMS: atom_id res chain seq x y z
N MET A 1 -70.84 -5.04 29.69
CA MET A 1 -69.87 -5.98 29.09
C MET A 1 -69.15 -5.38 27.88
N ILE A 2 -69.82 -5.10 26.75
CA ILE A 2 -69.17 -4.65 25.50
C ILE A 2 -68.33 -3.36 25.65
N LEU A 3 -68.83 -2.32 26.34
CA LEU A 3 -68.10 -1.06 26.52
C LEU A 3 -66.74 -1.22 27.24
N ASP A 4 -66.68 -2.05 28.28
CA ASP A 4 -65.46 -2.27 29.07
C ASP A 4 -64.38 -3.03 28.26
N TYR A 5 -64.81 -3.95 27.38
CA TYR A 5 -63.92 -4.59 26.42
C TYR A 5 -63.27 -3.57 25.47
N GLN A 6 -64.06 -2.65 24.90
CA GLN A 6 -63.57 -1.59 24.00
C GLN A 6 -62.65 -0.59 24.72
N LEU A 7 -62.91 -0.28 25.99
CA LEU A 7 -62.04 0.56 26.83
C LEU A 7 -60.73 -0.14 27.21
N ARG A 8 -60.74 -1.46 27.44
CA ARG A 8 -59.52 -2.24 27.68
C ARG A 8 -58.66 -2.38 26.41
N THR A 9 -59.25 -2.68 25.25
CA THR A 9 -58.49 -2.81 23.99
C THR A 9 -57.85 -1.49 23.58
N THR A 10 -58.56 -0.36 23.67
CA THR A 10 -58.01 0.98 23.36
C THR A 10 -56.95 1.46 24.37
N LYS A 11 -57.02 1.06 25.64
CA LYS A 11 -55.92 1.29 26.60
C LYS A 11 -54.69 0.44 26.28
N MET A 12 -54.86 -0.85 25.97
CA MET A 12 -53.74 -1.73 25.63
C MET A 12 -53.02 -1.26 24.36
N THR A 13 -53.73 -0.94 23.28
CA THR A 13 -53.09 -0.47 22.04
C THR A 13 -52.34 0.85 22.22
N ARG A 14 -52.87 1.79 23.04
CA ARG A 14 -52.13 3.00 23.42
C ARG A 14 -50.86 2.69 24.22
N MET A 15 -50.90 1.77 25.18
CA MET A 15 -49.71 1.37 25.94
C MET A 15 -48.67 0.67 25.05
N SER A 16 -49.10 -0.20 24.12
CA SER A 16 -48.20 -0.85 23.14
C SER A 16 -47.54 0.18 22.21
N TYR A 17 -48.28 1.18 21.73
CA TYR A 17 -47.70 2.27 20.94
C TYR A 17 -46.69 3.10 21.76
N LEU A 18 -46.99 3.41 23.02
CA LEU A 18 -46.06 4.14 23.89
C LEU A 18 -44.76 3.34 24.15
N MET A 19 -44.88 2.03 24.39
CA MET A 19 -43.73 1.13 24.50
C MET A 19 -42.91 1.08 23.21
N LEU A 20 -43.54 0.99 22.03
CA LEU A 20 -42.84 1.00 20.74
C LEU A 20 -42.14 2.34 20.47
N ILE A 21 -42.73 3.47 20.87
CA ILE A 21 -42.10 4.79 20.78
C ILE A 21 -40.89 4.88 21.74
N VAL A 22 -41.02 4.41 22.99
CA VAL A 22 -39.89 4.39 23.94
C VAL A 22 -38.76 3.47 23.45
N VAL A 23 -39.07 2.27 22.95
CA VAL A 23 -38.07 1.34 22.41
C VAL A 23 -37.39 1.91 21.17
N SER A 24 -38.13 2.51 20.23
CA SER A 24 -37.52 3.14 19.04
C SER A 24 -36.68 4.36 19.39
N LEU A 25 -37.09 5.20 20.34
CA LEU A 25 -36.26 6.30 20.87
C LEU A 25 -35.00 5.76 21.59
N TYR A 26 -35.09 4.63 22.28
CA TYR A 26 -33.93 4.00 22.92
C TYR A 26 -32.94 3.43 21.89
N LEU A 27 -33.43 2.81 20.81
CA LEU A 27 -32.62 2.34 19.67
C LEU A 27 -31.98 3.52 18.90
N ILE A 28 -32.67 4.64 18.75
CA ILE A 28 -32.12 5.89 18.22
C ILE A 28 -31.02 6.42 19.16
N GLY A 29 -31.25 6.41 20.48
CA GLY A 29 -30.24 6.78 21.48
C GLY A 29 -28.97 5.92 21.39
N ILE A 30 -29.12 4.60 21.28
CA ILE A 30 -27.99 3.65 21.13
C ILE A 30 -27.22 3.91 19.82
N SER A 31 -27.91 4.27 18.73
CA SER A 31 -27.25 4.57 17.44
C SER A 31 -26.62 5.96 17.36
N VAL A 32 -26.99 6.90 18.25
CA VAL A 32 -26.28 8.18 18.47
C VAL A 32 -25.09 8.01 19.44
N ALA A 33 -25.19 7.11 20.42
CA ALA A 33 -24.17 6.89 21.45
C ALA A 33 -22.89 6.16 20.99
N SER A 34 -22.75 5.82 19.70
CA SER A 34 -21.57 5.12 19.19
C SER A 34 -21.21 5.48 17.75
N LYS A 35 -20.20 6.36 17.60
CA LYS A 35 -19.19 6.38 16.49
C LYS A 35 -18.20 7.54 16.66
N ASP A 36 -17.13 7.31 17.42
CA ASP A 36 -15.87 8.04 17.17
C ASP A 36 -15.25 7.42 15.91
N ASN A 37 -15.71 7.89 14.73
CA ASN A 37 -15.34 7.33 13.43
C ASN A 37 -13.82 7.51 13.16
N GLN A 38 -13.20 6.67 12.35
CA GLN A 38 -11.75 6.81 12.07
C GLN A 38 -11.42 8.15 11.39
N ILE A 39 -12.37 8.74 10.65
CA ILE A 39 -12.30 10.12 10.14
C ILE A 39 -12.22 11.15 11.28
N SER A 40 -12.87 10.92 12.43
CA SER A 40 -12.71 11.80 13.61
C SER A 40 -11.32 11.64 14.24
N LYS A 41 -10.77 10.41 14.34
CA LYS A 41 -9.38 10.18 14.77
C LYS A 41 -8.37 10.84 13.82
N LEU A 42 -8.53 10.73 12.49
CA LEU A 42 -7.68 11.43 11.53
C LEU A 42 -7.83 12.96 11.64
N ASN A 43 -9.04 13.49 11.79
CA ASN A 43 -9.26 14.92 11.97
C ASN A 43 -8.69 15.44 13.31
N LYS A 44 -8.73 14.63 14.38
CA LYS A 44 -8.04 14.90 15.65
C LYS A 44 -6.52 14.94 15.43
N LEU A 45 -5.95 13.99 14.70
CA LEU A 45 -4.53 13.97 14.35
C LEU A 45 -4.11 15.17 13.47
N ILE A 46 -4.88 15.52 12.43
CA ILE A 46 -4.61 16.67 11.56
C ILE A 46 -4.70 17.99 12.34
N LYS A 47 -5.69 18.15 13.23
CA LYS A 47 -5.78 19.32 14.12
C LYS A 47 -4.61 19.36 15.10
N SER A 48 -4.23 18.23 15.68
CA SER A 48 -3.11 18.11 16.63
C SER A 48 -1.74 18.32 15.97
N ARG A 49 -1.57 17.99 14.68
CA ARG A 49 -0.40 18.36 13.87
C ARG A 49 -0.39 19.83 13.43
N ARG A 50 -1.47 20.58 13.68
CA ARG A 50 -1.65 22.00 13.32
C ARG A 50 -1.81 22.92 14.55
N SER A 51 -1.67 22.42 15.77
CA SER A 51 -1.58 23.26 16.97
C SER A 51 -0.21 23.93 17.09
N GLU A 52 -0.15 25.05 17.81
CA GLU A 52 1.09 25.81 18.04
C GLU A 52 2.17 24.96 18.75
N ASN A 53 1.73 24.07 19.64
CA ASN A 53 2.53 22.97 20.16
C ASN A 53 1.91 21.65 19.68
N PRO A 54 2.42 21.04 18.59
CA PRO A 54 2.02 19.69 18.20
C PRO A 54 2.69 18.66 19.13
N PRO A 55 2.07 17.50 19.40
CA PRO A 55 2.70 16.48 20.21
C PRO A 55 3.97 15.98 19.52
N HIS A 56 5.06 15.92 20.28
CA HIS A 56 6.26 15.21 19.88
C HIS A 56 5.96 13.71 19.81
N ALA A 57 5.52 13.26 18.64
CA ALA A 57 5.92 11.94 18.19
C ALA A 57 7.46 11.89 18.20
N GLU A 58 8.04 10.74 18.51
CA GLU A 58 9.45 10.50 18.20
C GLU A 58 9.62 10.54 16.69
N SER A 59 9.93 11.73 16.18
CA SER A 59 10.50 11.86 14.85
C SER A 59 11.71 10.95 14.77
N TRP A 60 11.84 10.24 13.66
CA TRP A 60 13.14 9.82 13.14
C TRP A 60 14.09 10.99 13.35
N THR A 61 15.01 10.82 14.31
CA THR A 61 15.70 11.99 14.84
C THR A 61 16.61 12.52 13.73
N LYS A 62 16.90 13.82 13.71
CA LYS A 62 17.91 14.34 12.77
C LYS A 62 19.26 13.62 12.96
N GLN A 63 19.48 13.06 14.16
CA GLN A 63 20.62 12.26 14.56
C GLN A 63 20.59 10.84 13.96
N ASP A 64 19.46 10.14 13.96
CA ASP A 64 19.27 8.87 13.23
C ASP A 64 19.53 9.05 11.72
N ILE A 65 19.05 10.17 11.15
CA ILE A 65 19.19 10.47 9.71
C ILE A 65 20.58 11.03 9.35
N SER A 66 21.33 11.62 10.30
CA SER A 66 22.74 11.96 10.11
C SER A 66 23.68 10.76 10.32
N ASN A 67 23.27 9.80 11.15
CA ASN A 67 24.04 8.57 11.43
C ASN A 67 23.77 7.48 10.37
N LEU A 68 22.74 7.64 9.55
CA LEU A 68 22.55 6.85 8.34
C LEU A 68 23.75 7.08 7.41
N SER A 69 24.53 6.00 7.21
CA SER A 69 25.71 5.91 6.35
C SER A 69 25.47 6.55 4.98
N PRO A 70 26.50 7.15 4.33
CA PRO A 70 26.34 7.69 2.98
C PRO A 70 25.75 6.62 2.04
N VAL A 71 24.82 7.07 1.19
CA VAL A 71 24.05 6.21 0.27
C VAL A 71 25.00 5.33 -0.52
N TYR A 72 24.82 4.01 -0.46
CA TYR A 72 25.82 3.06 -0.91
C TYR A 72 25.78 2.86 -2.43
N THR A 73 26.24 3.88 -3.15
CA THR A 73 26.32 3.92 -4.62
C THR A 73 27.54 3.17 -5.13
N VAL A 74 27.52 1.84 -5.01
CA VAL A 74 28.51 0.96 -5.66
C VAL A 74 28.22 0.75 -7.14
N PRO A 75 29.25 0.47 -7.95
CA PRO A 75 29.08 -0.17 -9.25
C PRO A 75 28.18 -1.39 -9.10
N GLN A 76 27.10 -1.43 -9.87
CA GLN A 76 26.19 -2.58 -9.93
C GLN A 76 26.69 -3.50 -11.04
N GLU A 77 26.65 -4.81 -10.82
CA GLU A 77 26.80 -5.77 -11.92
C GLU A 77 25.52 -5.76 -12.78
N GLY A 78 25.65 -6.05 -14.08
CA GLY A 78 24.54 -6.02 -15.04
C GLY A 78 24.09 -4.61 -15.47
N SER A 79 23.57 -4.53 -16.70
CA SER A 79 22.97 -3.33 -17.29
C SER A 79 21.44 -3.46 -17.41
N LEU A 80 20.77 -2.38 -17.84
CA LEU A 80 19.33 -2.40 -18.14
C LEU A 80 18.97 -3.50 -19.15
N GLU A 81 19.82 -3.69 -20.15
CA GLU A 81 19.62 -4.67 -21.22
C GLU A 81 19.82 -6.11 -20.72
N ALA A 82 20.69 -6.32 -19.72
CA ALA A 82 20.92 -7.62 -19.10
C ALA A 82 19.76 -8.06 -18.17
N ASP A 83 19.09 -7.09 -17.54
CA ASP A 83 17.89 -7.35 -16.72
C ASP A 83 16.61 -7.56 -17.58
N ARG A 84 16.66 -7.36 -18.91
CA ARG A 84 15.48 -7.39 -19.80
C ARG A 84 14.94 -8.81 -19.99
N ILE A 85 13.62 -8.98 -19.85
CA ILE A 85 12.93 -10.27 -20.00
C ILE A 85 12.23 -10.35 -21.36
N ASP A 86 12.89 -10.95 -22.35
CA ASP A 86 12.30 -11.20 -23.68
C ASP A 86 10.96 -11.96 -23.58
N LYS A 87 10.91 -13.02 -22.76
CA LYS A 87 9.66 -13.74 -22.44
C LYS A 87 9.74 -14.56 -21.14
N LEU A 88 8.72 -14.48 -20.30
CA LEU A 88 8.49 -15.37 -19.16
C LEU A 88 7.94 -16.75 -19.63
N PRO A 89 8.27 -17.86 -18.93
CA PRO A 89 7.63 -19.15 -19.16
C PRO A 89 6.10 -19.07 -19.13
N GLY A 90 5.43 -19.65 -20.11
CA GLY A 90 3.97 -19.68 -20.18
C GLY A 90 3.28 -18.32 -20.42
N GLN A 91 4.02 -17.25 -20.72
CA GLN A 91 3.46 -15.91 -20.96
C GLN A 91 2.65 -15.82 -22.26
N PRO A 92 1.53 -15.06 -22.29
CA PRO A 92 0.88 -14.64 -23.52
C PRO A 92 1.77 -13.60 -24.27
N VAL A 93 1.25 -13.00 -25.35
CA VAL A 93 1.94 -11.86 -25.99
C VAL A 93 1.92 -10.65 -25.06
N ALA A 94 3.08 -10.04 -24.86
CA ALA A 94 3.25 -8.77 -24.15
C ALA A 94 3.45 -7.63 -25.16
N ASP A 95 2.94 -6.46 -24.81
CA ASP A 95 3.01 -5.21 -25.59
C ASP A 95 3.74 -4.09 -24.81
N PHE A 96 4.58 -4.48 -23.85
CA PHE A 96 5.39 -3.60 -23.00
C PHE A 96 6.73 -4.25 -22.67
N GLU A 97 7.72 -3.42 -22.35
CA GLU A 97 9.03 -3.85 -21.87
C GLU A 97 8.97 -4.26 -20.39
N GLN A 98 9.67 -5.34 -20.04
CA GLN A 98 9.71 -5.88 -18.69
C GLN A 98 11.12 -6.34 -18.32
N TYR A 99 11.47 -6.18 -17.05
CA TYR A 99 12.81 -6.38 -16.53
C TYR A 99 12.75 -7.08 -15.18
N ALA A 100 13.73 -7.92 -14.87
CA ALA A 100 13.98 -8.41 -13.52
C ALA A 100 15.46 -8.64 -13.30
N GLY A 101 15.89 -8.38 -12.06
CA GLY A 101 17.30 -8.51 -11.70
C GLY A 101 17.52 -8.13 -10.25
N TYR A 102 18.79 -7.98 -9.90
CA TYR A 102 19.22 -7.64 -8.55
C TYR A 102 19.87 -6.26 -8.51
N VAL A 103 19.68 -5.57 -7.38
CA VAL A 103 20.41 -4.35 -7.03
C VAL A 103 21.05 -4.57 -5.65
N THR A 104 22.37 -4.49 -5.60
CA THR A 104 23.16 -4.61 -4.37
C THR A 104 22.98 -3.35 -3.53
N VAL A 105 22.55 -3.54 -2.28
CA VAL A 105 22.28 -2.49 -1.29
C VAL A 105 23.39 -2.40 -0.24
N ASP A 106 24.18 -3.46 -0.06
CA ASP A 106 25.34 -3.54 0.84
C ASP A 106 26.26 -4.67 0.33
N ALA A 107 27.41 -4.29 -0.23
CA ALA A 107 28.34 -5.25 -0.84
C ALA A 107 29.27 -5.92 0.18
N GLU A 108 29.45 -5.36 1.38
CA GLU A 108 30.21 -6.01 2.46
C GLU A 108 29.44 -7.22 3.00
N ALA A 109 28.12 -7.08 3.15
CA ALA A 109 27.23 -8.17 3.50
C ALA A 109 26.87 -9.10 2.33
N GLY A 110 27.13 -8.68 1.10
CA GLY A 110 26.61 -9.33 -0.11
C GLY A 110 25.08 -9.34 -0.14
N ARG A 111 24.44 -8.25 0.28
CA ARG A 111 22.98 -8.09 0.36
C ARG A 111 22.45 -7.40 -0.89
N ALA A 112 21.54 -8.07 -1.58
CA ALA A 112 20.92 -7.59 -2.82
C ALA A 112 19.41 -7.83 -2.80
N LEU A 113 18.66 -6.85 -3.32
CA LEU A 113 17.21 -6.94 -3.45
C LEU A 113 16.85 -7.25 -4.91
N PHE A 114 15.98 -8.25 -5.08
CA PHE A 114 15.35 -8.60 -6.34
C PHE A 114 14.20 -7.63 -6.65
N TYR A 115 14.03 -7.31 -7.93
CA TYR A 115 12.87 -6.59 -8.42
C TYR A 115 12.33 -7.19 -9.71
N TYR A 116 11.03 -7.04 -9.93
CA TYR A 116 10.40 -7.14 -11.25
C TYR A 116 9.85 -5.75 -11.63
N PHE A 117 10.08 -5.32 -12.86
CA PHE A 117 9.64 -4.03 -13.38
C PHE A 117 8.87 -4.23 -14.68
N ALA A 118 7.66 -3.67 -14.76
CA ALA A 118 6.84 -3.68 -15.96
C ALA A 118 6.59 -2.24 -16.42
N GLU A 119 7.06 -1.89 -17.62
CA GLU A 119 6.71 -0.63 -18.27
C GLU A 119 5.23 -0.62 -18.67
N SER A 120 4.74 0.58 -19.01
CA SER A 120 3.41 0.75 -19.58
C SER A 120 3.39 0.44 -21.08
N PRO A 121 2.45 -0.38 -21.58
CA PRO A 121 2.36 -0.73 -23.01
C PRO A 121 1.98 0.44 -23.92
N GLN A 122 1.70 1.60 -23.36
CA GLN A 122 1.36 2.83 -24.08
C GLN A 122 1.99 4.00 -23.34
N ASN A 123 2.90 4.74 -23.99
CA ASN A 123 3.57 5.93 -23.44
C ASN A 123 4.31 5.71 -22.10
N SER A 124 5.08 4.62 -21.95
CA SER A 124 5.97 4.42 -20.78
C SER A 124 6.90 5.62 -20.53
N SER A 125 7.39 6.23 -21.62
CA SER A 125 8.23 7.42 -21.64
C SER A 125 7.57 8.70 -21.11
N THR A 126 6.26 8.75 -20.87
CA THR A 126 5.57 9.87 -20.21
C THR A 126 4.96 9.50 -18.85
N LYS A 127 4.42 8.29 -18.72
CA LYS A 127 3.71 7.80 -17.51
C LYS A 127 4.57 7.73 -16.24
N PRO A 128 3.98 7.92 -15.04
CA PRO A 128 4.69 7.96 -13.77
C PRO A 128 5.39 6.65 -13.43
N LEU A 129 6.32 6.70 -12.47
CA LEU A 129 6.96 5.53 -11.88
C LEU A 129 6.30 5.22 -10.53
N VAL A 130 5.94 3.96 -10.31
CA VAL A 130 5.29 3.49 -9.09
C VAL A 130 6.10 2.33 -8.50
N LEU A 131 6.55 2.48 -7.26
CA LEU A 131 7.05 1.37 -6.45
C LEU A 131 5.87 0.71 -5.71
N TRP A 132 5.80 -0.61 -5.75
CA TRP A 132 4.85 -1.43 -4.98
C TRP A 132 5.58 -2.31 -3.96
N LEU A 133 5.02 -2.37 -2.74
CA LEU A 133 5.51 -3.16 -1.61
C LEU A 133 4.34 -3.93 -0.95
N ASN A 134 4.39 -5.26 -0.94
CA ASN A 134 3.51 -6.05 -0.06
C ASN A 134 4.00 -6.00 1.40
N GLY A 135 3.14 -6.44 2.32
CA GLY A 135 3.38 -6.36 3.76
C GLY A 135 3.99 -7.62 4.39
N GLY A 136 3.22 -8.23 5.30
CA GLY A 136 3.63 -9.41 6.08
C GLY A 136 3.83 -9.10 7.57
N PRO A 137 5.04 -8.78 8.05
CA PRO A 137 6.25 -8.45 7.28
C PRO A 137 6.86 -9.67 6.57
N GLY A 138 7.56 -9.42 5.47
CA GLY A 138 8.28 -10.47 4.72
C GLY A 138 7.51 -11.14 3.58
N CYS A 139 6.40 -10.57 3.12
CA CYS A 139 5.66 -11.08 1.96
C CYS A 139 6.26 -10.58 0.63
N SER A 140 6.31 -11.45 -0.38
CA SER A 140 6.87 -11.12 -1.70
C SER A 140 5.96 -10.16 -2.48
N SER A 141 6.54 -9.03 -2.91
CA SER A 141 5.88 -8.09 -3.83
C SER A 141 5.74 -8.62 -5.27
N PHE A 142 6.53 -9.63 -5.64
CA PHE A 142 6.47 -10.28 -6.94
C PHE A 142 5.38 -11.37 -6.98
N GLY A 143 5.34 -12.24 -5.98
CA GLY A 143 4.29 -13.25 -5.81
C GLY A 143 2.91 -12.61 -5.66
N TYR A 144 2.71 -11.82 -4.61
CA TYR A 144 1.42 -11.17 -4.37
C TYR A 144 1.16 -10.04 -5.38
N GLY A 145 1.91 -8.94 -5.27
CA GLY A 145 1.69 -7.73 -6.08
C GLY A 145 1.69 -7.98 -7.60
N ALA A 146 2.73 -8.62 -8.13
CA ALA A 146 2.88 -8.77 -9.58
C ALA A 146 2.01 -9.88 -10.18
N MET A 147 1.91 -11.05 -9.53
CA MET A 147 1.26 -12.25 -10.11
C MET A 147 -0.15 -12.52 -9.58
N GLU A 148 -0.54 -11.95 -8.43
CA GLU A 148 -1.79 -12.28 -7.74
C GLU A 148 -2.70 -11.06 -7.49
N GLU A 149 -2.20 -9.84 -7.70
CA GLU A 149 -2.93 -8.57 -7.50
C GLU A 149 -3.00 -7.66 -8.75
N LEU A 150 -1.95 -6.88 -9.03
CA LEU A 150 -2.01 -5.68 -9.87
C LEU A 150 -0.97 -5.62 -11.00
N GLY A 151 -0.04 -6.57 -11.06
CA GLY A 151 0.87 -6.70 -12.19
C GLY A 151 0.19 -7.17 -13.49
N PRO A 152 0.94 -7.21 -14.60
CA PRO A 152 0.42 -7.41 -15.95
C PRO A 152 -0.13 -8.82 -16.24
N PHE A 153 0.27 -9.81 -15.44
CA PHE A 153 -0.08 -11.21 -15.64
C PHE A 153 -0.59 -11.84 -14.35
N ARG A 154 -1.38 -12.90 -14.50
CA ARG A 154 -1.82 -13.75 -13.40
C ARG A 154 -1.49 -15.20 -13.71
N VAL A 155 -1.19 -16.00 -12.68
CA VAL A 155 -0.91 -17.44 -12.85
C VAL A 155 -2.21 -18.21 -13.09
N ASN A 156 -2.22 -19.10 -14.08
CA ASN A 156 -3.32 -20.03 -14.29
C ASN A 156 -3.34 -21.13 -13.21
N SER A 157 -4.48 -21.82 -13.05
CA SER A 157 -4.60 -22.93 -12.10
C SER A 157 -3.84 -24.22 -12.48
N ASP A 158 -2.99 -24.16 -13.51
CA ASP A 158 -2.00 -25.21 -13.83
C ASP A 158 -0.64 -24.99 -13.15
N GLY A 159 -0.41 -23.80 -12.56
CA GLY A 159 0.87 -23.39 -11.96
C GLY A 159 2.01 -23.22 -12.96
N LYS A 160 1.70 -23.09 -14.27
CA LYS A 160 2.68 -23.19 -15.38
C LYS A 160 2.48 -22.17 -16.49
N THR A 161 1.25 -21.69 -16.69
CA THR A 161 0.94 -20.68 -17.70
C THR A 161 0.41 -19.40 -17.08
N LEU A 162 0.51 -18.30 -17.83
CA LEU A 162 0.05 -16.99 -17.40
C LEU A 162 -1.12 -16.53 -18.28
N TYR A 163 -1.99 -15.68 -17.74
CA TYR A 163 -2.97 -14.91 -18.51
C TYR A 163 -2.81 -13.42 -18.23
N ARG A 164 -3.26 -12.57 -19.17
CA ARG A 164 -3.15 -11.11 -19.05
C ARG A 164 -4.15 -10.59 -18.01
N ASN A 165 -3.72 -9.60 -17.22
CA ASN A 165 -4.57 -8.89 -16.27
C ASN A 165 -5.10 -7.60 -16.92
N ASP A 166 -6.37 -7.58 -17.31
CA ASP A 166 -7.02 -6.42 -17.95
C ASP A 166 -7.09 -5.18 -17.02
N TYR A 167 -6.89 -5.36 -15.72
CA TYR A 167 -6.89 -4.31 -14.69
C TYR A 167 -5.48 -4.01 -14.14
N ALA A 168 -4.43 -4.46 -14.82
CA ALA A 168 -3.04 -4.24 -14.39
C ALA A 168 -2.70 -2.75 -14.27
N TRP A 169 -1.98 -2.36 -13.21
CA TRP A 169 -1.60 -0.96 -12.99
C TRP A 169 -0.54 -0.47 -13.98
N ASN A 170 0.21 -1.38 -14.63
CA ASN A 170 1.10 -0.97 -15.73
C ASN A 170 0.31 -0.42 -16.94
N SER A 171 -1.02 -0.61 -17.03
CA SER A 171 -1.84 0.12 -18.02
C SER A 171 -1.78 1.65 -17.86
N VAL A 172 -1.46 2.17 -16.67
CA VAL A 172 -1.48 3.61 -16.34
C VAL A 172 -0.16 4.17 -15.78
N ALA A 173 0.76 3.31 -15.34
CA ALA A 173 2.07 3.67 -14.79
C ALA A 173 3.16 2.71 -15.30
N ASN A 174 4.42 2.98 -14.95
CA ASN A 174 5.50 2.00 -14.99
C ASN A 174 5.70 1.48 -13.55
N VAL A 175 5.68 0.17 -13.31
CA VAL A 175 5.51 -0.39 -11.96
C VAL A 175 6.68 -1.30 -11.57
N ILE A 176 7.38 -0.94 -10.49
CA ILE A 176 8.42 -1.74 -9.83
C ILE A 176 7.77 -2.53 -8.68
N PHE A 177 7.96 -3.84 -8.68
CA PHE A 177 7.64 -4.75 -7.59
C PHE A 177 8.95 -5.13 -6.90
N LEU A 178 9.18 -4.63 -5.69
CA LEU A 178 10.43 -4.82 -4.95
C LEU A 178 10.25 -5.86 -3.84
N GLU A 179 11.04 -6.93 -3.87
CA GLU A 179 11.09 -7.89 -2.77
C GLU A 179 12.01 -7.36 -1.66
N SER A 180 11.44 -6.97 -0.52
CA SER A 180 12.14 -6.31 0.58
C SER A 180 11.51 -6.70 1.92
N PRO A 181 12.29 -6.92 3.00
CA PRO A 181 13.75 -6.88 3.06
C PRO A 181 14.45 -8.09 2.39
N ALA A 182 15.77 -8.20 2.54
CA ALA A 182 16.50 -9.40 2.12
C ALA A 182 15.99 -10.65 2.88
N GLY A 183 15.94 -11.79 2.20
CA GLY A 183 15.29 -13.04 2.65
C GLY A 183 13.85 -13.18 2.17
N VAL A 184 13.27 -12.15 1.54
CA VAL A 184 11.95 -12.21 0.91
C VAL A 184 12.08 -12.67 -0.54
N GLY A 185 11.45 -13.80 -0.87
CA GLY A 185 11.39 -14.31 -2.24
C GLY A 185 12.77 -14.66 -2.79
N PHE A 186 13.22 -13.90 -3.78
CA PHE A 186 14.56 -14.03 -4.38
C PHE A 186 15.61 -13.10 -3.75
N SER A 187 15.22 -12.04 -3.04
CA SER A 187 16.14 -11.14 -2.34
C SER A 187 16.95 -11.86 -1.25
N TYR A 188 18.26 -11.59 -1.16
CA TYR A 188 19.16 -12.36 -0.31
C TYR A 188 20.26 -11.52 0.37
N SER A 189 20.94 -12.12 1.36
CA SER A 189 22.23 -11.66 1.88
C SER A 189 23.18 -12.83 2.08
N ASN A 190 24.46 -12.63 1.77
CA ASN A 190 25.51 -13.59 2.11
C ASN A 190 25.80 -13.63 3.62
N ARG A 191 25.40 -12.58 4.36
CA ARG A 191 25.52 -12.49 5.83
C ARG A 191 24.21 -12.89 6.51
N SER A 192 24.18 -14.09 7.10
CA SER A 192 22.97 -14.69 7.71
C SER A 192 22.34 -13.88 8.86
N SER A 193 23.08 -12.99 9.52
CA SER A 193 22.52 -12.10 10.54
C SER A 193 21.58 -11.03 9.98
N ASP A 194 21.67 -10.72 8.68
CA ASP A 194 20.83 -9.69 8.02
C ASP A 194 19.36 -10.11 7.93
N TYR A 195 19.04 -11.40 8.09
CA TYR A 195 17.66 -11.87 8.16
C TYR A 195 16.98 -11.50 9.51
N THR A 196 17.76 -11.10 10.53
CA THR A 196 17.27 -10.44 11.74
C THR A 196 17.24 -8.92 11.50
N THR A 197 16.19 -8.47 10.81
CA THR A 197 16.04 -7.08 10.33
C THR A 197 14.76 -6.40 10.86
N GLY A 198 14.54 -5.15 10.48
CA GLY A 198 13.34 -4.40 10.80
C GLY A 198 13.30 -3.02 10.13
N ASP A 199 12.13 -2.38 10.21
CA ASP A 199 11.76 -1.03 9.74
C ASP A 199 12.91 -0.09 9.33
N LYS A 200 13.79 0.30 10.25
CA LYS A 200 14.91 1.23 9.96
C LYS A 200 15.85 0.72 8.86
N GLN A 201 16.16 -0.57 8.88
CA GLN A 201 17.06 -1.21 7.91
C GLN A 201 16.33 -1.48 6.59
N THR A 202 15.08 -1.95 6.64
CA THR A 202 14.23 -2.13 5.45
C THR A 202 14.06 -0.81 4.67
N ALA A 203 13.87 0.32 5.36
CA ALA A 203 13.80 1.64 4.74
C ALA A 203 15.15 2.07 4.12
N LYS A 204 16.28 1.85 4.82
CA LYS A 204 17.63 2.15 4.32
C LYS A 204 17.98 1.37 3.06
N ASP A 205 17.74 0.06 3.06
CA ASP A 205 18.03 -0.81 1.92
C ASP A 205 17.11 -0.49 0.75
N SER A 206 15.81 -0.25 0.98
CA SER A 206 14.86 0.12 -0.08
C SER A 206 15.14 1.50 -0.69
N TYR A 207 15.73 2.43 0.07
CA TYR A 207 16.20 3.71 -0.46
C TYR A 207 17.49 3.56 -1.27
N THR A 208 18.47 2.78 -0.77
CA THR A 208 19.70 2.45 -1.50
C THR A 208 19.38 1.73 -2.81
N PHE A 209 18.42 0.80 -2.79
CA PHE A 209 17.84 0.17 -3.98
C PHE A 209 17.36 1.22 -4.97
N LEU A 210 16.50 2.17 -4.56
CA LEU A 210 15.94 3.16 -5.48
C LEU A 210 17.02 4.06 -6.13
N VAL A 211 18.04 4.48 -5.38
CA VAL A 211 19.14 5.29 -5.92
C VAL A 211 19.99 4.50 -6.92
N ASN A 212 20.31 3.24 -6.61
CA ASN A 212 21.11 2.38 -7.50
C ASN A 212 20.31 1.90 -8.71
N TRP A 213 19.02 1.59 -8.55
CA TRP A 213 18.09 1.28 -9.63
C TRP A 213 17.95 2.47 -10.59
N LEU A 214 17.76 3.70 -10.07
CA LEU A 214 17.73 4.91 -10.91
C LEU A 214 19.07 5.20 -11.61
N ASN A 215 20.19 4.65 -11.15
CA ASN A 215 21.46 4.70 -11.88
C ASN A 215 21.51 3.69 -13.04
N ARG A 216 20.91 2.49 -12.90
CA ARG A 216 20.75 1.52 -14.00
C ARG A 216 19.64 1.94 -14.99
N PHE A 217 18.61 2.66 -14.52
CA PHE A 217 17.46 3.15 -15.28
C PHE A 217 17.42 4.71 -15.33
N PRO A 218 18.42 5.38 -15.94
CA PRO A 218 18.59 6.83 -15.87
C PRO A 218 17.42 7.62 -16.50
N GLN A 219 16.70 7.05 -17.46
CA GLN A 219 15.53 7.64 -18.11
C GLN A 219 14.32 7.84 -17.16
N TYR A 220 14.39 7.31 -15.94
CA TYR A 220 13.39 7.50 -14.90
C TYR A 220 13.77 8.52 -13.81
N LYS A 221 15.00 9.08 -13.81
CA LYS A 221 15.47 10.00 -12.75
C LYS A 221 14.60 11.25 -12.54
N THR A 222 14.03 11.79 -13.61
CA THR A 222 13.13 12.96 -13.54
C THR A 222 11.66 12.59 -13.31
N ARG A 223 11.31 11.29 -13.30
CA ARG A 223 9.93 10.84 -13.35
C ARG A 223 9.15 11.15 -12.07
N ASP A 224 7.91 11.59 -12.23
CA ASP A 224 6.94 11.65 -11.14
C ASP A 224 6.81 10.27 -10.47
N PHE A 225 7.30 10.18 -9.24
CA PHE A 225 7.45 8.94 -8.49
C PHE A 225 6.42 8.83 -7.38
N PHE A 226 5.88 7.64 -7.20
CA PHE A 226 4.94 7.31 -6.13
C PHE A 226 5.36 6.01 -5.44
N ILE A 227 5.19 5.96 -4.12
CA ILE A 227 5.41 4.73 -3.34
C ILE A 227 4.06 4.20 -2.88
N THR A 228 3.82 2.93 -3.17
CA THR A 228 2.55 2.26 -2.91
C THR A 228 2.78 0.90 -2.26
N GLY A 229 1.75 0.38 -1.60
CA GLY A 229 1.83 -0.92 -0.95
C GLY A 229 0.62 -1.25 -0.08
N GLU A 230 0.67 -2.39 0.60
CA GLU A 230 -0.43 -2.87 1.43
C GLU A 230 0.00 -3.58 2.73
N SER A 231 -0.97 -3.79 3.65
CA SER A 231 -0.75 -4.51 4.90
C SER A 231 0.37 -3.88 5.76
N TYR A 232 1.41 -4.62 6.14
CA TYR A 232 2.58 -4.10 6.86
C TYR A 232 3.35 -3.01 6.10
N ALA A 233 3.16 -2.84 4.78
CA ALA A 233 3.72 -1.70 4.06
C ALA A 233 3.15 -0.34 4.53
N GLY A 234 2.11 -0.34 5.38
CA GLY A 234 1.73 0.79 6.22
C GLY A 234 2.88 1.36 7.08
N HIS A 235 3.87 0.54 7.42
CA HIS A 235 5.15 0.96 7.98
C HIS A 235 6.16 1.34 6.89
N TYR A 236 6.41 0.44 5.92
CA TYR A 236 7.46 0.61 4.91
C TYR A 236 7.31 1.89 4.06
N VAL A 237 6.11 2.12 3.52
CA VAL A 237 5.81 3.21 2.58
C VAL A 237 6.06 4.61 3.18
N PRO A 238 5.51 4.99 4.34
CA PRO A 238 5.75 6.32 4.91
C PRO A 238 7.18 6.49 5.46
N GLN A 239 7.84 5.42 5.91
CA GLN A 239 9.23 5.48 6.37
C GLN A 239 10.19 5.73 5.21
N LEU A 240 10.05 4.98 4.11
CA LEU A 240 10.81 5.19 2.87
C LEU A 240 10.56 6.59 2.28
N ALA A 241 9.30 7.05 2.26
CA ALA A 241 8.95 8.40 1.84
C ALA A 241 9.61 9.49 2.72
N SER A 242 9.61 9.30 4.03
CA SER A 242 10.26 10.21 4.99
C SER A 242 11.76 10.28 4.78
N LEU A 243 12.41 9.13 4.54
CA LEU A 243 13.84 9.05 4.23
C LEU A 243 14.15 9.79 2.92
N ILE A 244 13.43 9.50 1.83
CA ILE A 244 13.59 10.20 0.53
C ILE A 244 13.47 11.73 0.69
N VAL A 245 12.49 12.21 1.45
CA VAL A 245 12.28 13.66 1.69
C VAL A 245 13.33 14.27 2.62
N ALA A 246 14.11 13.47 3.34
CA ALA A 246 15.29 13.93 4.08
C ALA A 246 16.55 13.93 3.19
N GLU A 247 16.80 12.84 2.46
CA GLU A 247 17.98 12.69 1.60
C GLU A 247 17.97 13.64 0.39
N ASN A 248 16.80 13.91 -0.20
CA ASN A 248 16.61 14.92 -1.26
C ASN A 248 17.04 16.35 -0.87
N LYS A 249 17.32 16.62 0.42
CA LYS A 249 17.83 17.92 0.92
C LYS A 249 19.35 17.96 1.05
N LYS A 250 20.03 16.83 0.92
CA LYS A 250 21.50 16.74 0.92
C LYS A 250 22.02 17.12 -0.47
N THR A 251 23.13 17.85 -0.52
CA THR A 251 23.81 18.16 -1.79
C THR A 251 24.44 16.89 -2.38
N ASN A 252 24.60 16.88 -3.71
CA ASN A 252 25.26 15.81 -4.46
C ASN A 252 24.63 14.40 -4.30
N GLN A 253 23.34 14.31 -3.98
CA GLN A 253 22.57 13.08 -3.96
C GLN A 253 21.64 12.95 -5.17
N THR A 254 21.23 11.71 -5.49
CA THR A 254 20.21 11.47 -6.53
C THR A 254 18.86 11.90 -6.01
N VAL A 255 18.34 13.01 -6.53
CA VAL A 255 17.02 13.55 -6.16
C VAL A 255 15.92 12.67 -6.76
N ILE A 256 15.09 12.07 -5.91
CA ILE A 256 13.93 11.28 -6.32
C ILE A 256 12.69 12.17 -6.33
N ASN A 257 12.05 12.33 -7.50
CA ASN A 257 10.89 13.21 -7.72
C ASN A 257 9.57 12.62 -7.15
N LEU A 258 9.56 12.36 -5.83
CA LEU A 258 8.44 11.82 -5.07
C LEU A 258 7.26 12.81 -5.01
N LYS A 259 6.10 12.42 -5.53
CA LYS A 259 4.87 13.24 -5.55
C LYS A 259 3.86 12.87 -4.46
N GLY A 260 3.87 11.63 -4.02
CA GLY A 260 2.89 11.13 -3.05
C GLY A 260 3.05 9.66 -2.75
N ILE A 261 2.21 9.19 -1.84
CA ILE A 261 2.16 7.79 -1.40
C ILE A 261 0.70 7.31 -1.28
N ALA A 262 0.47 6.03 -1.54
CA ALA A 262 -0.83 5.39 -1.32
C ALA A 262 -0.66 4.05 -0.62
N ILE A 263 -1.58 3.72 0.30
CA ILE A 263 -1.49 2.47 1.06
C ILE A 263 -2.86 1.83 1.19
N GLY A 264 -2.95 0.52 0.92
CA GLY A 264 -4.15 -0.30 1.09
C GLY A 264 -4.11 -1.11 2.38
N ASN A 265 -5.26 -1.26 3.06
CA ASN A 265 -5.48 -2.17 4.21
C ASN A 265 -4.37 -2.14 5.29
N ALA A 266 -3.80 -0.97 5.52
CA ALA A 266 -2.53 -0.80 6.22
C ALA A 266 -2.60 -0.98 7.75
N TRP A 267 -1.54 -1.55 8.34
CA TRP A 267 -1.24 -1.34 9.77
C TRP A 267 -0.55 0.03 9.92
N ILE A 268 -1.13 0.92 10.72
CA ILE A 268 -0.67 2.33 10.88
C ILE A 268 -0.44 2.70 12.35
N ASP A 269 -1.32 2.25 13.25
CA ASP A 269 -1.28 2.55 14.68
C ASP A 269 -1.86 1.37 15.47
N ASP A 270 -1.03 0.74 16.28
CA ASP A 270 -1.34 -0.39 17.17
C ASP A 270 -2.56 -0.10 18.08
N THR A 271 -2.65 1.12 18.62
CA THR A 271 -3.77 1.55 19.46
C THR A 271 -5.09 1.61 18.69
N THR A 272 -5.06 1.86 17.38
CA THR A 272 -6.27 1.81 16.54
C THR A 272 -6.65 0.39 16.11
N HIS A 273 -5.69 -0.53 16.09
CA HIS A 273 -5.91 -1.92 15.70
C HIS A 273 -6.55 -2.74 16.84
N TYR A 274 -6.08 -2.56 18.07
CA TYR A 274 -6.53 -3.38 19.21
C TYR A 274 -7.66 -2.77 20.08
N GLN A 275 -7.99 -1.47 19.98
CA GLN A 275 -9.04 -0.81 20.81
C GLN A 275 -10.50 -1.21 20.50
N LYS A 276 -10.77 -2.38 19.89
CA LYS A 276 -12.13 -2.91 19.66
C LYS A 276 -12.29 -4.37 20.08
N ASN A 277 -12.32 -4.58 21.40
CA ASN A 277 -13.00 -5.68 22.10
C ASN A 277 -12.97 -7.06 21.40
N GLY A 278 -11.77 -7.57 21.10
CA GLY A 278 -11.58 -8.97 20.69
C GLY A 278 -12.18 -9.39 19.34
N GLN A 279 -12.61 -8.45 18.48
CA GLN A 279 -13.05 -8.75 17.12
C GLN A 279 -12.14 -8.11 16.07
N LEU A 280 -11.39 -8.95 15.35
CA LEU A 280 -10.63 -8.59 14.15
C LEU A 280 -11.57 -8.05 13.06
N ASN A 281 -11.78 -6.74 13.07
CA ASN A 281 -12.55 -6.02 12.06
C ASN A 281 -11.58 -5.25 11.15
N THR A 282 -11.22 -5.84 10.02
CA THR A 282 -10.53 -5.18 8.89
C THR A 282 -11.42 -4.06 8.35
N SER A 283 -11.31 -2.89 8.98
CA SER A 283 -12.34 -1.86 8.92
C SER A 283 -12.36 -1.16 7.57
N ASN A 284 -13.54 -1.16 6.94
CA ASN A 284 -13.93 -0.54 5.60
C ASN A 284 -13.52 0.95 6.02
N PHE A 285 -12.54 1.53 5.33
CA PHE A 285 -12.39 2.98 5.23
C PHE A 285 -12.97 3.40 3.87
N THR A 286 -13.45 4.63 3.78
CA THR A 286 -13.67 5.32 2.50
C THR A 286 -13.29 6.76 2.72
N PHE A 287 -12.04 7.11 2.39
CA PHE A 287 -11.56 8.49 2.49
C PHE A 287 -11.95 9.28 1.24
N GLN A 288 -12.62 10.41 1.47
CA GLN A 288 -13.14 11.27 0.41
C GLN A 288 -12.63 12.70 0.62
N GLY A 289 -11.90 13.24 -0.37
CA GLY A 289 -11.43 14.63 -0.40
C GLY A 289 -9.92 14.81 -0.16
N CYS A 290 -9.24 15.45 -1.12
CA CYS A 290 -7.86 15.92 -0.96
C CYS A 290 -7.82 17.27 -0.23
N SER A 291 -6.72 17.58 0.45
CA SER A 291 -6.46 18.92 1.02
C SER A 291 -5.34 19.65 0.25
N PRO A 292 -5.49 20.93 -0.11
CA PRO A 292 -4.51 21.64 -0.92
C PRO A 292 -3.39 22.26 -0.07
N SER A 293 -2.34 21.48 0.22
CA SER A 293 -1.07 21.99 0.76
C SER A 293 0.12 21.08 0.39
N PRO A 294 1.25 21.62 -0.10
CA PRO A 294 2.46 20.84 -0.39
C PRO A 294 3.15 20.33 0.91
N PRO A 295 4.07 19.34 0.85
CA PRO A 295 4.71 18.79 -0.36
C PRO A 295 4.29 17.35 -0.76
N LEU A 296 3.50 16.64 0.05
CA LEU A 296 3.17 15.22 -0.18
C LEU A 296 1.66 14.99 -0.23
N ARG A 297 1.17 14.31 -1.27
CA ARG A 297 -0.20 13.76 -1.30
C ARG A 297 -0.20 12.34 -0.72
N LEU A 298 -0.80 12.17 0.45
CA LEU A 298 -1.12 10.85 1.02
C LEU A 298 -2.53 10.43 0.56
N ILE A 299 -2.65 9.26 -0.06
CA ILE A 299 -3.91 8.69 -0.55
C ILE A 299 -4.13 7.31 0.12
N CYS A 300 -4.80 7.29 1.28
CA CYS A 300 -5.18 6.04 1.92
C CYS A 300 -6.32 5.36 1.15
N LEU A 301 -6.08 4.18 0.59
CA LEU A 301 -7.02 3.39 -0.20
C LEU A 301 -7.66 2.27 0.64
N SER A 302 -8.89 1.88 0.31
CA SER A 302 -9.67 1.01 1.21
C SER A 302 -10.98 0.44 0.65
N TYR A 303 -11.41 -0.65 1.31
CA TYR A 303 -12.72 -1.33 1.24
C TYR A 303 -13.16 -1.94 -0.11
N VAL A 304 -12.96 -3.25 -0.24
CA VAL A 304 -14.05 -4.23 -0.52
C VAL A 304 -13.90 -5.38 0.48
N THR A 305 -15.01 -5.96 0.96
CA THR A 305 -14.97 -7.12 1.86
C THR A 305 -14.44 -8.39 1.19
N PHE A 306 -13.40 -9.00 1.78
CA PHE A 306 -13.29 -10.46 1.77
C PHE A 306 -14.20 -11.00 2.88
N ASN A 307 -15.28 -11.69 2.50
CA ASN A 307 -16.28 -12.15 3.47
C ASN A 307 -15.85 -13.50 4.09
N SER A 308 -15.36 -13.46 5.33
CA SER A 308 -14.64 -14.55 5.99
C SER A 308 -15.55 -15.63 6.61
N GLN A 309 -16.30 -16.33 5.76
CA GLN A 309 -16.98 -17.58 6.11
C GLN A 309 -16.64 -18.67 5.08
N TRP A 310 -16.64 -19.94 5.51
CA TRP A 310 -16.18 -21.12 4.75
C TRP A 310 -14.67 -21.34 4.59
N PHE A 311 -13.88 -21.06 5.64
CA PHE A 311 -12.54 -21.63 5.79
C PHE A 311 -12.50 -22.69 6.89
N ARG A 312 -12.40 -23.97 6.50
CA ARG A 312 -12.01 -25.09 7.36
C ARG A 312 -11.17 -26.09 6.56
N PHE A 313 -10.21 -26.68 7.28
CA PHE A 313 -9.33 -27.80 6.91
C PHE A 313 -8.08 -27.50 6.07
N LEU A 314 -6.97 -27.48 6.84
CA LEU A 314 -5.62 -27.97 6.55
C LEU A 314 -4.57 -27.00 5.97
N ASN A 315 -3.43 -27.05 6.67
CA ASN A 315 -2.13 -26.42 6.48
C ASN A 315 -1.11 -27.60 6.52
N PRO A 316 0.18 -27.51 6.11
CA PRO A 316 0.92 -26.31 5.75
C PRO A 316 1.75 -26.43 4.46
N THR A 317 1.30 -25.76 3.40
CA THR A 317 2.14 -25.24 2.30
C THR A 317 1.22 -24.33 1.49
N CYS A 318 1.52 -23.03 1.42
CA CYS A 318 0.58 -22.06 0.84
C CYS A 318 0.30 -22.37 -0.64
N ASN A 319 -0.94 -22.76 -0.93
CA ASN A 319 -1.40 -23.09 -2.27
C ASN A 319 -2.86 -22.68 -2.46
N TYR A 320 -3.21 -22.27 -3.67
CA TYR A 320 -4.39 -21.43 -3.97
C TYR A 320 -5.73 -22.19 -4.04
N PRO A 321 -6.88 -21.50 -3.79
CA PRO A 321 -7.62 -20.97 -4.95
C PRO A 321 -8.43 -19.64 -4.77
N LYS A 322 -8.20 -18.72 -5.72
CA LYS A 322 -9.20 -17.96 -6.53
C LYS A 322 -10.04 -16.76 -5.97
N SER A 323 -9.53 -15.56 -6.30
CA SER A 323 -10.17 -14.49 -7.12
C SER A 323 -11.50 -13.78 -6.72
N PHE A 324 -11.45 -12.43 -6.61
CA PHE A 324 -12.24 -11.48 -7.44
C PHE A 324 -11.80 -9.99 -7.30
N CYS A 325 -12.43 -9.11 -8.11
CA CYS A 325 -12.59 -7.64 -7.95
C CYS A 325 -11.46 -6.64 -8.30
N SER A 326 -11.80 -5.70 -9.20
CA SER A 326 -11.66 -4.26 -8.93
C SER A 326 -12.68 -3.42 -9.73
N ARG A 327 -13.30 -2.42 -9.09
CA ARG A 327 -13.97 -1.28 -9.76
C ARG A 327 -13.60 0.07 -9.13
N SER A 328 -13.13 0.08 -7.88
CA SER A 328 -12.86 1.30 -7.11
C SER A 328 -11.59 2.04 -7.51
N PHE A 329 -10.65 1.39 -8.22
CA PHE A 329 -9.34 2.00 -8.51
C PHE A 329 -9.35 3.08 -9.61
N LEU A 330 -10.44 3.18 -10.38
CA LEU A 330 -10.62 4.22 -11.40
C LEU A 330 -10.37 5.63 -10.84
N GLN A 331 -10.70 5.88 -9.56
CA GLN A 331 -10.54 7.21 -8.97
C GLN A 331 -9.07 7.66 -8.79
N ILE A 332 -8.07 6.77 -8.82
CA ILE A 332 -6.66 7.17 -8.97
C ILE A 332 -6.30 7.38 -10.45
N VAL A 333 -6.78 6.51 -11.34
CA VAL A 333 -6.57 6.63 -12.79
C VAL A 333 -7.11 7.96 -13.32
N ASP A 334 -8.28 8.38 -12.85
CA ASP A 334 -8.92 9.64 -13.22
C ASP A 334 -8.16 10.84 -12.65
N ASN A 335 -7.61 10.76 -11.44
CA ASN A 335 -6.72 11.81 -10.91
C ASN A 335 -5.43 11.95 -11.73
N LEU A 336 -4.86 10.83 -12.22
CA LEU A 336 -3.68 10.84 -13.12
C LEU A 336 -4.02 11.32 -14.54
N ARG A 337 -5.26 11.13 -15.01
CA ARG A 337 -5.77 11.68 -16.27
C ARG A 337 -6.00 13.20 -16.17
N CYS A 338 -6.64 13.67 -15.11
CA CYS A 338 -6.97 15.08 -14.91
C CYS A 338 -5.74 16.00 -14.82
N SER A 339 -4.56 15.49 -14.46
CA SER A 339 -3.30 16.24 -14.50
C SER A 339 -2.78 16.59 -15.90
N ASN A 340 -3.36 16.04 -16.97
CA ASN A 340 -2.90 16.24 -18.36
C ASN A 340 -3.87 17.07 -19.24
N ILE A 341 -4.80 17.82 -18.64
CA ILE A 341 -5.66 18.77 -19.38
C ILE A 341 -4.98 20.14 -19.36
N PRO A 342 -4.50 20.68 -20.50
CA PRO A 342 -4.06 22.06 -20.57
C PRO A 342 -5.28 22.99 -20.43
N MET A 343 -5.21 23.93 -19.48
CA MET A 343 -6.13 25.07 -19.48
C MET A 343 -5.70 26.05 -20.57
N ALA A 344 -6.66 26.46 -21.39
CA ALA A 344 -6.55 27.56 -22.36
C ALA A 344 -7.05 28.87 -21.73
#